data_AF-A0A344LYS9-F1
#
_entry.id   AF-A0A344LYS9-F1
#
_cell.length_a   1.000
_cell.length_b   1.000
_cell.length_c   1.000
_cell.angle_alpha   90.00
_cell.angle_beta   90.00
_cell.angle_gamma   90.00
#
_symmetry.space_group_name_H-M   'P 1'
#
loop_
_entity.id
_entity.type
_entity.pdbx_description
1 polymer ?
#
loop_
_entity_poly.entity_id
_entity_poly.type
_entity_poly.pdbx_seq_one_letter_code
_entity_poly.pdbx_strand_id
1 'polypeptide(L)'
;MVFTSSNIGKYSGKTLPQIVFSDLDYFIWSFEKNIFKTPPLKQEAQYIYERIKNIKIPKESHEEYEVEYLIHPPTGKFGHFELVHKSTPLHKGGSPASRSQNIDLTRSRSIKEYDKLGSSTMIDCLKYYYFGDRSYRMTKKRCEDFFGENSNFILA
;
A
#
# COMPACT_ATOMS: atom_id res chain seq x y z
N MET A 1 -17.93 -5.18 -3.20
CA MET A 1 -17.33 -5.72 -4.44
C MET A 1 -17.06 -7.20 -4.24
N VAL A 2 -17.20 -8.04 -5.26
CA VAL A 2 -16.78 -9.46 -5.22
C VAL A 2 -15.50 -9.58 -6.02
N PHE A 3 -14.43 -10.11 -5.43
CA PHE A 3 -13.13 -10.22 -6.09
C PHE A 3 -12.97 -11.57 -6.78
N THR A 4 -12.53 -11.54 -8.04
CA THR A 4 -12.27 -12.74 -8.81
C THR A 4 -10.84 -13.24 -8.60
N SER A 5 -10.67 -14.56 -8.66
CA SER A 5 -9.33 -15.14 -8.69
C SER A 5 -8.67 -14.80 -10.02
N SER A 6 -7.43 -14.31 -9.97
CA SER A 6 -6.63 -14.07 -11.15
C SER A 6 -6.06 -15.39 -11.68
N ASN A 7 -5.89 -15.49 -13.00
CA ASN A 7 -5.17 -16.60 -13.65
C ASN A 7 -3.79 -16.11 -14.17
N ILE A 8 -3.15 -15.19 -13.45
CA ILE A 8 -1.97 -14.46 -13.95
C ILE A 8 -0.69 -15.00 -13.31
N GLY A 9 0.11 -15.69 -14.13
CA GLY A 9 1.46 -16.16 -13.77
C GLY A 9 1.50 -16.93 -12.44
N LYS A 10 2.49 -16.60 -11.60
CA LYS A 10 2.68 -17.21 -10.26
C LYS A 10 1.54 -16.92 -9.25
N TYR A 11 0.59 -16.05 -9.60
CA TYR A 11 -0.54 -15.67 -8.75
C TYR A 11 -1.87 -16.29 -9.16
N SER A 12 -1.83 -17.28 -10.06
CA SER A 12 -3.00 -18.07 -10.41
C SER A 12 -3.74 -18.58 -9.15
N GLY A 13 -5.06 -18.39 -9.12
CA GLY A 13 -5.94 -18.74 -8.00
C GLY A 13 -6.04 -17.68 -6.90
N LYS A 14 -5.14 -16.68 -6.83
CA LYS A 14 -5.22 -15.59 -5.85
C LYS A 14 -6.05 -14.42 -6.36
N THR A 15 -6.76 -13.74 -5.48
CA THR A 15 -7.47 -12.49 -5.79
C THR A 15 -6.52 -11.30 -5.78
N LEU A 16 -6.87 -10.21 -6.47
CA LEU A 16 -6.03 -9.01 -6.53
C LEU A 16 -5.68 -8.43 -5.14
N PRO A 17 -6.60 -8.39 -4.15
CA PRO A 17 -6.26 -8.04 -2.77
C PRO A 17 -5.15 -8.90 -2.17
N GLN A 18 -5.17 -10.21 -2.42
CA GLN A 18 -4.11 -11.11 -1.94
C GLN A 18 -2.76 -10.82 -2.60
N ILE A 19 -2.78 -10.42 -3.88
CA ILE A 19 -1.55 -10.05 -4.61
C ILE A 19 -0.98 -8.77 -3.99
N VAL A 20 -1.78 -7.74 -3.70
CA VAL A 20 -1.29 -6.51 -3.04
C VAL A 20 -0.54 -6.83 -1.74
N PHE A 21 -1.14 -7.62 -0.85
CA PHE A 21 -0.54 -7.94 0.45
C PHE A 21 0.63 -8.95 0.39
N SER A 22 0.85 -9.62 -0.74
CA SER A 22 1.96 -10.59 -0.89
C SER A 22 3.07 -10.13 -1.84
N ASP A 23 2.77 -9.25 -2.79
CA ASP A 23 3.70 -8.70 -3.77
C ASP A 23 3.14 -7.40 -4.37
N LEU A 24 3.22 -6.33 -3.56
CA LEU A 24 2.77 -4.98 -3.92
C LEU A 24 3.45 -4.47 -5.20
N ASP A 25 4.75 -4.70 -5.37
CA ASP A 25 5.51 -4.30 -6.56
C ASP A 25 4.93 -4.95 -7.83
N TYR A 26 4.66 -6.25 -7.78
CA TYR A 26 4.02 -6.94 -8.90
C TYR A 26 2.62 -6.43 -9.20
N PHE A 27 1.80 -6.14 -8.18
CA PHE A 27 0.46 -5.58 -8.40
C PHE A 27 0.53 -4.24 -9.13
N ILE A 28 1.34 -3.30 -8.63
CA ILE A 28 1.48 -1.96 -9.23
C ILE A 28 2.03 -2.07 -10.66
N TRP A 29 3.11 -2.83 -10.86
CA TRP A 29 3.66 -3.06 -12.19
C TRP A 29 2.63 -3.68 -13.15
N SER A 30 1.85 -4.66 -12.69
CA SER A 30 0.82 -5.32 -13.51
C SER A 30 -0.30 -4.37 -13.89
N PHE A 31 -0.67 -3.46 -12.98
CA PHE A 31 -1.63 -2.39 -13.26
C PHE A 31 -1.09 -1.41 -14.31
N GLU A 32 0.11 -0.85 -14.08
CA GLU A 32 0.77 0.12 -14.97
C GLU A 32 1.01 -0.45 -16.39
N LYS A 33 1.31 -1.75 -16.50
CA LYS A 33 1.52 -2.44 -17.78
C LYS A 33 0.24 -3.01 -18.40
N ASN A 34 -0.94 -2.73 -17.84
CA ASN A 34 -2.22 -3.21 -18.33
C ASN A 34 -2.28 -4.75 -18.48
N ILE A 35 -1.67 -5.49 -17.55
CA ILE A 35 -1.63 -6.96 -17.55
C ILE A 35 -2.98 -7.58 -17.19
N PHE A 36 -3.77 -6.90 -16.37
CA PHE A 36 -5.14 -7.28 -16.04
C PHE A 36 -6.05 -7.04 -17.27
N LYS A 37 -6.18 -8.02 -18.17
CA LYS A 37 -6.82 -7.81 -19.48
C LYS A 37 -8.33 -8.04 -19.51
N THR A 38 -8.85 -8.94 -18.68
CA THR A 38 -10.29 -9.29 -18.66
C THR A 38 -11.11 -8.16 -18.02
N PRO A 39 -12.36 -7.91 -18.47
CA PRO A 39 -13.18 -6.83 -17.90
C PRO A 39 -13.32 -6.86 -16.37
N PRO A 40 -13.55 -8.01 -15.70
CA PRO A 40 -13.61 -8.05 -14.22
C PRO A 40 -12.31 -7.61 -13.57
N LEU A 41 -11.17 -8.23 -13.96
CA LEU A 41 -9.86 -7.88 -13.41
C LEU A 41 -9.46 -6.42 -13.68
N LYS A 42 -9.86 -5.83 -14.81
CA LYS A 42 -9.62 -4.39 -15.07
C LYS A 42 -10.34 -3.51 -14.06
N GLN A 43 -11.62 -3.78 -13.82
CA GLN A 43 -12.43 -3.02 -12.88
C GLN A 43 -11.93 -3.20 -11.45
N GLU A 44 -11.62 -4.44 -11.05
CA GLU A 44 -11.04 -4.75 -9.75
C GLU A 44 -9.68 -4.09 -9.56
N ALA A 45 -8.80 -4.14 -10.57
CA ALA A 45 -7.48 -3.53 -10.49
C ALA A 45 -7.57 -2.01 -10.35
N GLN A 46 -8.45 -1.35 -11.11
CA GLN A 46 -8.71 0.10 -10.97
C GLN A 46 -9.26 0.43 -9.57
N TYR A 47 -10.24 -0.35 -9.10
CA TYR A 47 -10.85 -0.19 -7.78
C TYR A 47 -9.81 -0.27 -6.65
N ILE A 48 -8.90 -1.25 -6.73
CA ILE A 48 -7.83 -1.47 -5.77
C ILE A 48 -6.74 -0.41 -5.92
N TYR A 49 -6.37 -0.04 -7.14
CA TYR A 49 -5.32 0.93 -7.40
C TYR A 49 -5.63 2.31 -6.81
N GLU A 50 -6.88 2.78 -6.96
CA GLU A 50 -7.28 4.03 -6.29
C GLU A 50 -7.29 3.91 -4.77
N ARG A 51 -7.60 2.72 -4.24
CA ARG A 51 -7.62 2.47 -2.80
C ARG A 51 -6.23 2.42 -2.17
N ILE A 52 -5.26 1.76 -2.80
CA ILE A 52 -3.89 1.70 -2.28
C ILE A 52 -3.19 3.07 -2.25
N LYS A 53 -3.68 4.03 -3.06
CA LYS A 53 -3.21 5.42 -3.07
C LYS A 53 -3.86 6.28 -2.01
N ASN A 54 -4.98 5.86 -1.42
CA ASN A 54 -5.85 6.67 -0.57
C ASN A 54 -6.26 5.94 0.71
N ILE A 55 -5.35 5.17 1.31
CA ILE A 55 -5.61 4.46 2.56
C ILE A 55 -5.68 5.49 3.70
N LYS A 56 -6.76 5.46 4.47
CA LYS A 56 -6.98 6.34 5.62
C LYS A 56 -5.94 6.07 6.71
N ILE A 57 -5.55 7.08 7.48
CA ILE A 57 -4.72 6.84 8.66
C ILE A 57 -5.59 6.18 9.76
N PRO A 58 -5.19 5.04 10.36
CA PRO A 58 -5.99 4.32 11.34
C PRO A 58 -5.89 4.94 12.74
N LYS A 59 -6.28 6.22 12.86
CA LYS A 59 -6.36 6.99 14.12
C LYS A 59 -7.69 7.75 14.16
N GLU A 60 -8.26 7.94 15.35
CA GLU A 60 -9.50 8.72 15.52
C GLU A 60 -9.32 10.15 15.00
N SER A 61 -8.30 10.87 15.48
CA SER A 61 -7.92 12.20 14.98
C SER A 61 -7.01 12.14 13.75
N HIS A 62 -7.33 11.31 12.75
CA HIS A 62 -6.45 11.12 11.57
C HIS A 62 -6.07 12.43 10.85
N GLU A 63 -6.94 13.44 10.88
CA GLU A 63 -6.70 14.77 10.30
C GLU A 63 -5.54 15.54 10.96
N GLU A 64 -5.12 15.16 12.16
CA GLU A 64 -3.99 15.76 12.86
C GLU A 64 -2.65 15.08 12.53
N TYR A 65 -2.69 13.99 11.77
CA TYR A 65 -1.53 13.17 11.44
C TYR A 65 -1.22 13.22 9.95
N GLU A 66 0.05 12.98 9.64
CA GLU A 66 0.57 12.79 8.29
C GLU A 66 1.40 11.51 8.27
N VAL A 67 1.49 10.91 7.09
CA VAL A 67 2.38 9.79 6.80
C VAL A 67 3.70 10.35 6.33
N GLU A 68 4.77 10.16 7.10
CA GLU A 68 6.13 10.53 6.72
C GLU A 68 6.84 9.32 6.12
N TYR A 69 7.22 9.39 4.84
CA TYR A 69 7.94 8.33 4.14
C TYR A 69 9.44 8.61 4.20
N LEU A 70 10.20 7.71 4.80
CA LEU A 70 11.64 7.84 4.97
C LEU A 70 12.39 7.03 3.91
N ILE A 71 13.36 7.68 3.27
CA ILE A 71 14.25 7.05 2.29
C ILE A 71 15.50 6.55 3.02
N HIS A 72 15.88 5.28 2.79
CA HIS A 72 17.11 4.71 3.32
C HIS A 72 18.34 5.33 2.62
N PRO A 73 19.13 6.18 3.30
CA PRO A 73 20.13 7.02 2.62
C PRO A 73 21.18 6.23 1.84
N PRO A 74 21.75 5.12 2.36
CA PRO A 74 22.76 4.36 1.62
C PRO A 74 22.28 3.76 0.29
N THR A 75 20.98 3.47 0.14
CA THR A 75 20.45 2.75 -1.04
C THR A 75 19.49 3.58 -1.90
N GLY A 76 19.04 4.73 -1.40
CA GLY A 76 18.00 5.56 -2.02
C GLY A 76 16.65 4.85 -2.15
N LYS A 77 16.43 3.75 -1.40
CA LYS A 77 15.23 2.93 -1.43
C LYS A 77 14.24 3.36 -0.36
N PHE A 78 13.00 2.88 -0.46
CA PHE A 78 12.05 3.05 0.63
C PHE A 78 12.59 2.35 1.90
N GLY A 79 12.68 3.09 3.00
CA GLY A 79 13.09 2.59 4.30
C GLY A 79 11.90 2.10 5.10
N HIS A 80 11.03 3.02 5.51
CA HIS A 80 9.78 2.77 6.23
C HIS A 80 8.92 4.04 6.17
N PHE A 81 7.70 3.97 6.70
CA PHE A 81 6.91 5.18 6.96
C PHE A 81 6.46 5.23 8.41
N GLU A 82 6.23 6.45 8.89
CA GLU A 82 5.72 6.72 10.23
C GLU A 82 4.47 7.61 10.19
N LEU A 83 3.61 7.47 11.20
CA LEU A 83 2.49 8.39 11.40
C LEU A 83 2.93 9.48 12.39
N VAL A 84 3.08 10.71 11.90
CA VAL A 84 3.57 11.85 12.68
C VAL A 84 2.47 12.89 12.84
N HIS A 85 2.44 13.58 13.97
CA HIS A 85 1.54 14.72 14.13
C HIS A 85 1.96 15.85 13.18
N LYS A 86 1.01 16.62 12.63
CA LYS A 86 1.27 17.73 11.69
C LYS A 86 2.21 18.79 12.26
N SER A 87 2.14 19.02 13.57
CA SER A 87 3.04 19.98 14.25
C SER A 87 4.46 19.45 14.44
N THR A 88 4.71 18.15 14.26
CA THR A 88 6.06 17.58 14.33
C THR A 88 6.88 18.16 13.18
N PRO A 89 8.00 18.84 13.43
CA PRO A 89 8.88 19.31 12.35
C PRO A 89 9.26 18.16 11.43
N LEU A 90 9.44 18.44 10.13
CA LEU A 90 9.95 17.43 9.19
C LEU A 90 11.23 16.81 9.76
N HIS A 91 11.36 15.49 9.65
CA HIS A 91 12.45 14.70 10.22
C HIS A 91 13.79 15.45 10.19
N LYS A 92 14.33 15.81 11.38
CA LYS A 92 15.63 16.47 11.55
C LYS A 92 16.76 15.44 11.54
N GLY A 93 16.87 14.67 10.47
CA GLY A 93 17.95 13.70 10.23
C GLY A 93 18.49 13.81 8.82
N GLY A 94 19.57 13.10 8.50
CA GLY A 94 20.18 13.11 7.17
C GLY A 94 19.36 12.39 6.08
N SER A 95 18.27 11.72 6.45
CA SER A 95 17.41 10.99 5.52
C SER A 95 16.40 11.92 4.86
N PRO A 96 16.32 11.97 3.52
CA PRO A 96 15.23 12.65 2.83
C PRO A 96 13.88 12.04 3.22
N ALA A 97 12.90 12.90 3.49
CA ALA A 97 11.55 12.50 3.84
C ALA A 97 10.50 13.33 3.08
N SER A 98 9.32 12.74 2.89
CA SER A 98 8.15 13.41 2.31
C SER A 98 6.91 13.06 3.13
N ARG A 99 5.88 13.91 3.09
CA ARG A 99 4.64 13.72 3.85
C ARG A 99 3.40 13.63 2.97
N SER A 100 2.39 12.91 3.45
CA SER A 100 1.06 12.78 2.84
C SER A 100 -0.02 12.74 3.91
N GLN A 101 -1.24 13.19 3.59
CA GLN A 101 -2.40 13.13 4.50
C GLN A 101 -3.00 11.72 4.62
N ASN A 102 -2.57 10.81 3.74
CA ASN A 102 -3.04 9.44 3.67
C ASN A 102 -1.88 8.49 3.36
N ILE A 103 -2.09 7.21 3.66
CA ILE A 103 -1.16 6.15 3.30
C ILE A 103 -1.34 5.88 1.79
N ASP A 104 -0.24 5.96 1.06
CA ASP A 104 -0.12 5.76 -0.38
C ASP A 104 0.99 4.72 -0.61
N LEU A 105 0.56 3.49 -0.89
CA LEU A 105 1.49 2.38 -1.07
C LEU A 105 2.29 2.48 -2.37
N THR A 106 1.89 3.35 -3.31
CA THR A 106 2.60 3.52 -4.59
C THR A 106 3.92 4.29 -4.42
N ARG A 107 4.11 4.95 -3.27
CA ARG A 107 5.31 5.72 -2.95
C ARG A 107 6.60 4.90 -2.99
N SER A 108 6.55 3.60 -2.71
CA SER A 108 7.74 2.75 -2.82
C SER A 108 8.30 2.73 -4.25
N ARG A 109 7.44 2.69 -5.27
CA ARG A 109 7.82 2.74 -6.69
C ARG A 109 8.13 4.15 -7.17
N SER A 110 7.50 5.18 -6.61
CA SER A 110 7.86 6.57 -6.89
C SER A 110 9.27 6.93 -6.40
N ILE A 111 9.73 6.31 -5.31
CA ILE A 111 11.10 6.48 -4.80
C ILE A 111 12.09 5.72 -5.69
N LYS A 112 11.76 4.50 -6.10
CA LYS A 112 12.59 3.68 -6.99
C LYS A 112 11.73 2.73 -7.82
N GLU A 113 11.85 2.79 -9.14
CA GLU A 113 10.99 2.03 -10.09
C GLU A 113 10.92 0.53 -9.78
N TYR A 114 12.02 -0.06 -9.31
CA TYR A 114 12.07 -1.45 -8.87
C TYR A 114 12.64 -1.57 -7.46
N ASP A 115 11.74 -1.83 -6.50
CA ASP A 115 12.09 -2.03 -5.10
C ASP A 115 11.20 -3.07 -4.42
N LYS A 116 11.52 -4.35 -4.66
CA LYS A 116 10.82 -5.47 -4.01
C LYS A 116 10.92 -5.45 -2.49
N LEU A 117 12.11 -5.12 -1.97
CA LEU A 117 12.30 -5.04 -0.52
C LEU A 117 11.51 -3.87 0.04
N GLY A 118 11.61 -2.67 -0.56
CA GLY A 118 10.83 -1.51 -0.13
C GLY A 118 9.32 -1.74 -0.19
N SER A 119 8.84 -2.42 -1.24
CA SER A 119 7.41 -2.76 -1.36
C SER A 119 6.95 -3.79 -0.33
N SER A 120 7.81 -4.74 0.05
CA SER A 120 7.54 -5.62 1.20
C SER A 120 7.49 -4.83 2.50
N THR A 121 8.48 -3.97 2.75
CA THR A 121 8.53 -3.13 3.95
C THR A 121 7.33 -2.18 4.05
N MET A 122 6.84 -1.67 2.92
CA MET A 122 5.63 -0.85 2.85
C MET A 122 4.41 -1.61 3.37
N ILE A 123 4.23 -2.87 2.93
CA ILE A 123 3.16 -3.74 3.42
C ILE A 123 3.33 -4.06 4.90
N ASP A 124 4.55 -4.28 5.38
CA ASP A 124 4.80 -4.55 6.80
C ASP A 124 4.47 -3.33 7.67
N CYS A 125 4.80 -2.12 7.22
CA CYS A 125 4.41 -0.89 7.89
C CYS A 125 2.88 -0.74 7.90
N LEU A 126 2.20 -0.98 6.78
CA LEU A 126 0.73 -0.95 6.72
C LEU A 126 0.12 -1.91 7.75
N LYS A 127 0.59 -3.15 7.81
CA LYS A 127 0.06 -4.15 8.76
C LYS A 127 0.30 -3.75 10.21
N TYR A 128 1.47 -3.18 10.51
CA TYR A 128 1.74 -2.66 11.86
C TYR A 128 0.71 -1.62 12.28
N TYR A 129 0.42 -0.63 11.43
CA TYR A 129 -0.51 0.44 11.79
C TYR A 129 -1.98 0.00 11.80
N TYR A 130 -2.39 -0.89 10.89
CA TYR A 130 -3.80 -1.32 10.80
C TYR A 130 -4.14 -2.52 11.68
N PHE A 131 -3.18 -3.40 11.95
CA PHE A 131 -3.42 -4.68 12.63
C PHE A 131 -2.55 -4.89 13.86
N GLY A 132 -1.66 -3.94 14.19
CA GLY A 132 -0.78 -3.99 15.36
C GLY A 132 0.44 -4.91 15.21
N ASP A 133 0.59 -5.62 14.09
CA ASP A 133 1.68 -6.58 13.87
C ASP A 133 2.13 -6.62 12.40
N ARG A 134 3.43 -6.43 12.16
CA ARG A 134 4.06 -6.54 10.83
C ARG A 134 3.88 -7.93 10.23
N SER A 135 3.83 -8.96 11.07
CA SER A 135 3.68 -10.36 10.68
C SER A 135 2.21 -10.79 10.58
N TYR A 136 1.25 -9.87 10.73
CA TYR A 136 -0.16 -10.21 10.72
C TYR A 136 -0.55 -10.99 9.46
N ARG A 137 -1.06 -12.21 9.68
CA ARG A 137 -1.37 -13.14 8.58
C ARG A 137 -2.56 -12.65 7.77
N MET A 138 -2.30 -12.31 6.51
CA MET A 138 -3.30 -11.89 5.54
C MET A 138 -3.88 -13.10 4.80
N THR A 139 -5.02 -13.62 5.29
CA THR A 139 -5.81 -14.63 4.59
C THR A 139 -6.58 -14.01 3.42
N LYS A 140 -7.09 -14.83 2.49
CA LYS A 140 -7.95 -14.34 1.38
C LYS A 140 -9.04 -13.40 1.87
N LYS A 141 -9.84 -13.87 2.84
CA LYS A 141 -10.92 -13.09 3.44
C LYS A 141 -10.42 -11.77 4.05
N ARG A 142 -9.32 -11.77 4.80
CA ARG A 142 -8.78 -10.53 5.40
C ARG A 142 -8.30 -9.52 4.36
N CYS A 143 -7.66 -9.98 3.28
CA CYS A 143 -7.29 -9.09 2.18
C CYS A 143 -8.53 -8.47 1.55
N GLU A 144 -9.54 -9.29 1.25
CA GLU A 144 -10.78 -8.83 0.61
C GLU A 144 -11.60 -7.91 1.51
N ASP A 145 -11.72 -8.24 2.79
CA ASP A 145 -12.40 -7.40 3.79
C ASP A 145 -11.72 -6.03 3.91
N PHE A 146 -10.37 -5.97 3.92
CA PHE A 146 -9.65 -4.71 3.98
C PHE A 146 -10.03 -3.77 2.82
N PHE A 147 -10.09 -4.29 1.59
CA PHE A 147 -10.46 -3.50 0.41
C PHE A 147 -11.98 -3.30 0.24
N GLY A 148 -12.79 -4.18 0.82
CA GLY A 148 -14.24 -4.08 0.83
C GLY A 148 -14.81 -3.09 1.85
N GLU A 149 -14.04 -2.78 2.89
CA GLU A 149 -14.41 -1.81 3.92
C GLU A 149 -14.05 -0.38 3.50
N ASN A 150 -15.07 0.41 3.14
CA ASN A 150 -14.87 1.77 2.66
C ASN A 150 -14.28 2.70 3.75
N SER A 151 -14.52 2.42 5.04
CA SER A 151 -13.96 3.26 6.12
C SER A 151 -12.43 3.24 6.20
N ASN A 152 -11.78 2.26 5.55
CA ASN A 152 -10.31 2.17 5.46
C ASN A 152 -9.71 3.15 4.45
N PHE A 153 -10.52 3.87 3.68
CA PHE A 153 -10.05 4.70 2.57
C PHE A 153 -10.64 6.10 2.62
N ILE A 154 -9.91 7.05 2.05
CA ILE A 154 -10.40 8.40 1.75
C ILE A 154 -10.96 8.35 0.33
N LEU A 155 -12.26 8.15 0.21
CA LEU A 155 -12.96 8.07 -1.07
C LEU A 155 -13.59 9.44 -1.38
N ALA A 156 -13.31 9.94 -2.59
CA ALA A 156 -13.94 11.15 -3.13
C ALA A 156 -15.37 10.88 -3.62
#